data_AF-A0AAV3A732-F1
#
_entry.id   AF-A0AAV3A732-F1
#
_cell.length_a   1.000
_cell.length_b   1.000
_cell.length_c   1.000
_cell.angle_alpha   90.00
_cell.angle_beta   90.00
_cell.angle_gamma   90.00
#
_symmetry.space_group_name_H-M   'P 1'
#
loop_
_entity.id
_entity.type
_entity.pdbx_description
1 polymer ?
#
loop_
_entity_poly.entity_id
_entity_poly.type
_entity_poly.pdbx_seq_one_letter_code
_entity_poly.pdbx_strand_id
1 'polypeptide(L)'
;MNDRTGGSDWTTIVYHLSLKEMGQQQSGVAEPEEIDEGAVLVAQVEDLKTTKRLRTTVNDREIVIFHHLGKYHALDLRCYHAGGPLHLGEIEDIDGRTCVICPWHKYKIVLENGEGLYQGVDPRDPKKSKKWFSKGVKQRTHKVSVKNGGVYVTLSDPSNMCDSDFYANEKFNDQPCPDPVI
;
A
#
# COMPACT_ATOMS: atom_id res chain seq x y z
N MET A 1 74.88 -24.49 15.64
CA MET A 1 74.60 -23.17 16.25
C MET A 1 74.97 -22.09 15.24
N ASN A 2 74.05 -21.11 15.11
CA ASN A 2 74.15 -19.81 14.42
C ASN A 2 74.30 -19.79 12.90
N ASP A 3 73.92 -18.74 12.19
CA ASP A 3 72.72 -17.89 12.16
C ASP A 3 72.85 -17.08 10.84
N ARG A 4 71.72 -16.75 10.22
CA ARG A 4 71.44 -15.52 9.41
C ARG A 4 72.19 -15.13 8.11
N THR A 5 71.32 -14.91 7.11
CA THR A 5 71.19 -13.73 6.19
C THR A 5 72.33 -13.45 5.20
N GLY A 6 72.11 -13.26 3.90
CA GLY A 6 70.97 -12.65 3.19
C GLY A 6 71.50 -11.39 2.49
N GLY A 7 71.47 -11.35 1.15
CA GLY A 7 71.97 -10.21 0.38
C GLY A 7 71.52 -10.24 -1.09
N SER A 8 71.72 -9.09 -1.74
CA SER A 8 71.41 -8.65 -3.12
C SER A 8 69.97 -8.13 -3.32
N ASP A 9 69.64 -6.84 -3.41
CA ASP A 9 70.28 -5.58 -3.87
C ASP A 9 70.10 -5.25 -5.38
N TRP A 10 69.87 -3.95 -5.61
CA TRP A 10 69.88 -3.12 -6.84
C TRP A 10 68.71 -3.23 -7.83
N THR A 11 67.98 -2.12 -8.08
CA THR A 11 68.32 -1.13 -9.14
C THR A 11 67.21 -0.05 -9.29
N THR A 12 67.64 1.20 -9.36
CA THR A 12 66.89 2.46 -9.59
C THR A 12 66.60 2.69 -11.10
N ILE A 13 65.49 3.36 -11.47
CA ILE A 13 65.43 4.53 -12.41
C ILE A 13 63.98 4.91 -12.81
N VAL A 14 63.64 6.13 -12.35
CA VAL A 14 62.65 7.18 -12.70
C VAL A 14 62.13 7.27 -14.15
N TYR A 15 60.83 7.64 -14.33
CA TYR A 15 60.37 8.78 -15.18
C TYR A 15 58.96 9.31 -14.78
N HIS A 16 58.96 10.57 -14.34
CA HIS A 16 57.99 11.69 -14.47
C HIS A 16 56.50 11.49 -14.88
N LEU A 17 55.60 11.91 -13.97
CA LEU A 17 54.35 12.69 -14.15
C LEU A 17 53.31 12.29 -15.23
N SER A 18 52.13 11.84 -14.77
CA SER A 18 50.85 12.48 -15.16
C SER A 18 49.75 12.18 -14.13
N LEU A 19 48.98 13.21 -13.81
CA LEU A 19 47.95 13.29 -12.77
C LEU A 19 46.60 12.73 -13.23
N LYS A 20 45.76 12.36 -12.23
CA LYS A 20 44.31 12.07 -12.27
C LYS A 20 44.03 10.58 -12.62
N GLU A 21 43.30 9.78 -11.86
CA GLU A 21 42.13 10.02 -10.99
C GLU A 21 42.07 8.99 -9.85
N MET A 22 42.20 9.43 -8.59
CA MET A 22 41.79 8.60 -7.43
C MET A 22 40.30 8.86 -7.18
N GLY A 23 39.45 8.15 -7.93
CA GLY A 23 38.02 8.08 -7.66
C GLY A 23 37.79 7.27 -6.39
N GLN A 24 37.43 7.95 -5.31
CA GLN A 24 36.96 7.37 -4.06
C GLN A 24 35.75 6.47 -4.34
N GLN A 25 35.90 5.17 -4.16
CA GLN A 25 34.76 4.27 -4.02
C GLN A 25 34.17 4.49 -2.62
N GLN A 26 33.32 5.51 -2.46
CA GLN A 26 32.45 5.61 -1.29
C GLN A 26 31.40 4.50 -1.40
N SER A 27 31.66 3.37 -0.75
CA SER A 27 30.59 2.45 -0.35
C SER A 27 29.74 3.18 0.69
N GLY A 28 28.68 3.85 0.23
CA GLY A 28 27.64 4.36 1.12
C GLY A 28 27.05 3.17 1.87
N VAL A 29 27.32 3.10 3.17
CA VAL A 29 26.54 2.26 4.06
C VAL A 29 25.15 2.90 4.06
N ALA A 30 24.18 2.24 3.41
CA ALA A 30 22.81 2.68 3.44
C ALA A 30 22.40 2.78 4.91
N GLU A 31 21.97 3.96 5.35
CA GLU A 31 21.34 4.08 6.67
C GLU A 31 20.16 3.10 6.71
N PRO A 32 19.94 2.39 7.84
CA PRO A 32 18.83 1.45 7.93
C PRO A 32 17.53 2.20 7.62
N GLU A 33 16.84 1.83 6.53
CA GLU A 33 15.48 2.33 6.28
C GLU A 33 14.61 1.89 7.45
N GLU A 34 14.27 2.82 8.34
CA GLU A 34 13.43 2.54 9.51
C GLU A 34 12.06 2.04 9.06
N ILE A 35 11.56 0.96 9.65
CA ILE A 35 10.18 0.48 9.43
C ILE A 35 9.31 1.10 10.52
N ASP A 36 8.14 1.62 10.12
CA ASP A 36 7.24 2.29 11.05
C ASP A 36 6.80 1.32 12.17
N GLU A 37 6.69 1.83 13.39
CA GLU A 37 6.19 1.04 14.52
C GLU A 37 4.79 0.47 14.22
N GLY A 38 4.61 -0.83 14.49
CA GLY A 38 3.36 -1.54 14.20
C GLY A 38 3.11 -1.87 12.72
N ALA A 39 4.07 -1.59 11.82
CA ALA A 39 3.98 -2.00 10.43
C ALA A 39 4.20 -3.51 10.26
N VAL A 40 3.35 -4.15 9.46
CA VAL A 40 3.42 -5.59 9.17
C VAL A 40 3.70 -5.79 7.69
N LEU A 41 4.72 -6.60 7.35
CA LEU A 41 5.02 -6.99 5.97
C LEU A 41 3.88 -7.87 5.44
N VAL A 42 3.23 -7.43 4.36
CA VAL A 42 2.09 -8.16 3.77
C VAL A 42 2.42 -8.80 2.42
N ALA A 43 3.38 -8.26 1.67
CA ALA A 43 3.77 -8.79 0.36
C ALA A 43 5.14 -8.26 -0.09
N GLN A 44 5.73 -8.90 -1.09
CA GLN A 44 6.74 -8.27 -1.94
C GLN A 44 6.09 -7.37 -2.98
N VAL A 45 6.76 -6.28 -3.32
CA VAL A 45 6.31 -5.32 -4.35
C VAL A 45 6.07 -5.99 -5.69
N GLU A 46 6.97 -6.89 -6.11
CA GLU A 46 6.88 -7.54 -7.42
C GLU A 46 5.69 -8.49 -7.53
N ASP A 47 5.36 -9.19 -6.44
CA ASP A 47 4.18 -10.04 -6.36
C ASP A 47 2.91 -9.20 -6.51
N LEU A 48 2.81 -8.10 -5.74
CA LEU A 48 1.62 -7.26 -5.73
C LEU A 48 1.47 -6.41 -7.00
N LYS A 49 2.58 -6.08 -7.67
CA LYS A 49 2.58 -5.52 -9.03
C LYS A 49 1.94 -6.45 -10.03
N THR A 50 2.14 -7.76 -9.86
CA THR A 50 1.64 -8.82 -10.73
C THR A 50 0.17 -9.13 -10.43
N THR A 51 -0.16 -9.41 -9.17
CA THR A 51 -1.54 -9.79 -8.77
C THR A 51 -2.51 -8.62 -8.72
N LYS A 52 -2.01 -7.38 -8.66
CA LYS A 52 -2.75 -6.11 -8.50
C LYS A 52 -3.53 -5.97 -7.20
N ARG A 53 -3.78 -7.04 -6.47
CA ARG A 53 -4.48 -7.02 -5.19
C ARG A 53 -4.10 -8.19 -4.30
N LEU A 54 -4.30 -8.04 -3.00
CA LEU A 54 -4.06 -9.07 -1.99
C LEU A 54 -5.10 -8.95 -0.86
N ARG A 55 -5.78 -10.05 -0.54
CA ARG A 55 -6.51 -10.21 0.73
C ARG A 55 -5.54 -10.77 1.77
N THR A 56 -5.52 -10.19 2.96
CA THR A 56 -4.70 -10.70 4.08
C THR A 56 -5.28 -10.29 5.43
N THR A 57 -4.66 -10.71 6.52
CA THR A 57 -5.00 -10.32 7.89
C THR A 57 -3.81 -9.62 8.53
N VAL A 58 -4.04 -8.48 9.19
CA VAL A 58 -3.05 -7.76 9.99
C VAL A 58 -3.65 -7.58 11.38
N ASN A 59 -2.99 -8.08 12.43
CA ASN A 59 -3.45 -8.02 13.82
C ASN A 59 -4.96 -8.37 13.97
N ASP A 60 -5.35 -9.55 13.47
CA ASP A 60 -6.72 -10.08 13.46
C ASP A 60 -7.77 -9.28 12.66
N ARG A 61 -7.36 -8.23 11.93
CA ARG A 61 -8.22 -7.47 11.03
C ARG A 61 -8.02 -7.90 9.57
N GLU A 62 -9.10 -8.34 8.92
CA GLU A 62 -9.07 -8.66 7.49
C GLU A 62 -9.03 -7.38 6.63
N ILE A 63 -8.03 -7.30 5.76
CA ILE A 63 -7.82 -6.16 4.87
C ILE A 63 -7.66 -6.62 3.42
N VAL A 64 -7.85 -5.67 2.50
CA VAL A 64 -7.45 -5.79 1.10
C VAL A 64 -6.45 -4.70 0.76
N ILE A 65 -5.37 -5.08 0.08
CA ILE A 65 -4.43 -4.17 -0.55
C ILE A 65 -4.71 -4.15 -2.05
N PHE A 66 -4.86 -2.97 -2.63
CA PHE A 66 -4.90 -2.75 -4.08
C PHE A 66 -3.63 -2.06 -4.53
N HIS A 67 -3.07 -2.51 -5.65
CA HIS A 67 -2.02 -1.81 -6.39
C HIS A 67 -2.59 -1.32 -7.72
N HIS A 68 -2.72 0.00 -7.83
CA HIS A 68 -3.32 0.65 -8.99
C HIS A 68 -2.52 1.91 -9.35
N LEU A 69 -2.16 2.05 -10.63
CA LEU A 69 -1.40 3.19 -11.16
C LEU A 69 -0.14 3.55 -10.34
N GLY A 70 0.59 2.54 -9.88
CA GLY A 70 1.82 2.71 -9.10
C GLY A 70 1.61 3.08 -7.63
N LYS A 71 0.35 3.16 -7.16
CA LYS A 71 -0.01 3.43 -5.77
C LYS A 71 -0.55 2.18 -5.09
N TYR A 72 -0.34 2.10 -3.78
CA TYR A 72 -0.86 1.04 -2.93
C TYR A 72 -1.90 1.60 -1.96
N HIS A 73 -3.01 0.90 -1.83
CA HIS A 73 -4.14 1.29 -0.99
C HIS A 73 -4.58 0.11 -0.14
N ALA A 74 -4.59 0.27 1.18
CA ALA A 74 -5.10 -0.74 2.09
C ALA A 74 -6.44 -0.29 2.67
N LEU A 75 -7.45 -1.15 2.60
CA LEU A 75 -8.79 -0.93 3.15
C LEU A 75 -9.22 -2.15 3.94
N ASP A 76 -10.19 -1.96 4.84
CA ASP A 76 -10.97 -3.08 5.38
C ASP A 76 -11.49 -3.97 4.24
N LEU A 77 -11.41 -5.29 4.41
CA LEU A 77 -11.81 -6.25 3.38
C LEU A 77 -13.31 -6.20 3.06
N ARG A 78 -14.12 -6.00 4.10
CA ARG A 78 -15.58 -6.14 4.08
C ARG A 78 -16.22 -4.77 3.85
N CYS A 79 -17.05 -4.67 2.82
CA CYS A 79 -17.71 -3.42 2.44
C CYS A 79 -18.63 -2.90 3.54
N TYR A 80 -18.50 -1.62 3.88
CA TYR A 80 -19.30 -0.95 4.92
C TYR A 80 -20.82 -1.05 4.76
N HIS A 81 -21.32 -1.34 3.56
CA HIS A 81 -22.76 -1.40 3.32
C HIS A 81 -23.39 -2.66 3.93
N ALA A 82 -22.78 -3.82 3.68
CA ALA A 82 -23.38 -5.12 3.98
C ALA A 82 -22.34 -6.24 4.18
N GLY A 83 -21.05 -5.94 4.27
CA GLY A 83 -19.99 -6.95 4.43
C GLY A 83 -19.45 -7.55 3.12
N GLY A 84 -19.78 -6.96 1.97
CA GLY A 84 -19.37 -7.51 0.66
C GLY A 84 -17.85 -7.60 0.46
N PRO A 85 -17.34 -8.62 -0.27
CA PRO A 85 -15.92 -8.89 -0.42
C PRO A 85 -15.24 -7.91 -1.38
N LEU A 86 -14.63 -6.84 -0.86
CA LEU A 86 -14.04 -5.79 -1.71
C LEU A 86 -12.87 -6.29 -2.56
N HIS A 87 -12.15 -7.31 -2.12
CA HIS A 87 -11.10 -7.94 -2.92
C HIS A 87 -11.57 -8.55 -4.24
N LEU A 88 -12.88 -8.78 -4.41
CA LEU A 88 -13.50 -9.22 -5.67
C LEU A 88 -14.11 -8.06 -6.47
N GLY A 89 -14.00 -6.83 -5.99
CA GLY A 89 -14.53 -5.64 -6.66
C GLY A 89 -13.68 -5.19 -7.84
N GLU A 90 -14.30 -4.54 -8.82
CA GLU A 90 -13.58 -3.89 -9.92
C GLU A 90 -13.04 -2.53 -9.48
N ILE A 91 -11.97 -2.06 -10.12
CA ILE A 91 -11.44 -0.70 -9.91
C ILE A 91 -11.87 0.18 -11.09
N GLU A 92 -12.54 1.29 -10.79
CA GLU A 92 -13.01 2.26 -11.78
C GLU A 92 -12.68 3.69 -11.35
N ASP A 93 -12.35 4.56 -12.30
CA ASP A 93 -12.20 6.00 -12.05
C ASP A 93 -13.56 6.70 -12.20
N ILE A 94 -14.01 7.32 -11.11
CA ILE A 94 -15.32 7.97 -11.01
C ILE A 94 -15.10 9.39 -10.53
N ASP A 95 -15.45 10.36 -11.37
CA ASP A 95 -15.34 11.79 -11.03
C ASP A 95 -13.91 12.17 -10.57
N GLY A 96 -12.91 11.66 -11.30
CA GLY A 96 -11.49 11.86 -10.99
C GLY A 96 -10.98 11.10 -9.76
N ARG A 97 -11.79 10.21 -9.17
CA ARG A 97 -11.45 9.43 -7.97
C ARG A 97 -11.45 7.94 -8.29
N THR A 98 -10.31 7.28 -8.05
CA THR A 98 -10.19 5.83 -8.20
C THR A 98 -10.97 5.11 -7.10
N CYS A 99 -11.92 4.28 -7.50
CA CYS A 99 -12.84 3.59 -6.60
C CYS A 99 -12.78 2.07 -6.77
N VAL A 100 -12.92 1.33 -5.67
CA VAL A 100 -13.37 -0.06 -5.74
C VAL A 100 -14.90 -0.11 -5.80
N ILE A 101 -15.42 -0.95 -6.68
CA ILE A 101 -16.85 -1.21 -6.87
C ILE A 101 -17.19 -2.51 -6.15
N CYS A 102 -17.92 -2.40 -5.04
CA CYS A 102 -18.35 -3.58 -4.28
C CYS A 102 -19.14 -4.55 -5.18
N PRO A 103 -18.80 -5.85 -5.22
CA PRO A 103 -19.44 -6.79 -6.13
C PRO A 103 -20.92 -7.03 -5.82
N TRP A 104 -21.34 -6.90 -4.56
CA TRP A 104 -22.73 -7.14 -4.15
C TRP A 104 -23.68 -6.01 -4.59
N HIS A 105 -23.49 -4.80 -4.07
CA HIS A 105 -24.43 -3.69 -4.26
C HIS A 105 -23.89 -2.53 -5.08
N LYS A 106 -22.72 -2.70 -5.71
CA LYS A 106 -22.07 -1.70 -6.59
C LYS A 106 -21.76 -0.37 -5.91
N TYR A 107 -21.63 -0.39 -4.59
CA TYR A 107 -21.13 0.75 -3.81
C TYR A 107 -19.72 1.12 -4.26
N LYS A 108 -19.48 2.42 -4.41
CA LYS A 108 -18.25 2.99 -4.93
C LYS A 108 -17.47 3.56 -3.76
N ILE A 109 -16.28 3.03 -3.52
CA ILE A 109 -15.45 3.39 -2.37
C ILE A 109 -14.13 3.90 -2.89
N VAL A 110 -13.82 5.16 -2.61
CA VAL A 110 -12.56 5.78 -3.02
C VAL A 110 -11.39 5.05 -2.34
N LEU A 111 -10.40 4.60 -3.12
CA LEU A 111 -9.28 3.82 -2.58
C LEU A 111 -8.37 4.65 -1.66
N GLU A 112 -8.24 5.95 -1.94
CA GLU A 112 -7.34 6.84 -1.21
C GLU A 112 -7.78 7.11 0.22
N ASN A 113 -9.09 7.31 0.43
CA ASN A 113 -9.61 7.79 1.72
C ASN A 113 -10.88 7.07 2.20
N GLY A 114 -11.39 6.10 1.44
CA GLY A 114 -12.53 5.29 1.84
C GLY A 114 -13.89 6.00 1.77
N GLU A 115 -13.98 7.13 1.07
CA GLU A 115 -15.24 7.82 0.87
C GLU A 115 -16.23 6.98 0.04
N GLY A 116 -17.50 6.95 0.48
CA GLY A 116 -18.58 6.33 -0.28
C GLY A 116 -19.20 7.29 -1.28
N LEU A 117 -19.11 7.01 -2.58
CA LEU A 117 -19.69 7.87 -3.62
C LEU A 117 -21.12 7.47 -3.99
N TYR A 118 -21.93 8.47 -4.31
CA TYR A 118 -23.28 8.28 -4.86
C TYR A 118 -23.62 9.35 -5.91
N GLN A 119 -24.54 9.01 -6.82
CA GLN A 119 -25.12 9.99 -7.72
C GLN A 119 -26.35 10.62 -7.09
N GLY A 120 -26.39 11.95 -7.10
CA GLY A 120 -27.52 12.74 -6.61
C GLY A 120 -27.83 13.89 -7.56
N VAL A 121 -28.87 14.64 -7.24
CA VAL A 121 -29.16 15.91 -7.90
C VAL A 121 -29.01 17.00 -6.84
N ASP A 122 -28.23 18.03 -7.12
CA ASP A 122 -28.19 19.22 -6.28
C ASP A 122 -29.52 19.97 -6.42
N PRO A 123 -30.32 20.14 -5.36
CA PRO A 123 -31.58 20.88 -5.42
C PRO A 123 -31.41 22.33 -5.88
N ARG A 124 -30.20 22.88 -5.76
CA ARG A 124 -29.85 24.25 -6.16
C ARG A 124 -29.38 24.34 -7.62
N ASP A 125 -29.10 23.21 -8.28
CA ASP A 125 -28.73 23.19 -9.69
C ASP A 125 -30.00 23.30 -10.56
N PRO A 126 -30.20 24.43 -11.28
CA PRO A 126 -31.39 24.62 -12.11
C PRO A 126 -31.49 23.59 -13.24
N LYS A 127 -30.37 22.99 -13.67
CA LYS A 127 -30.37 21.94 -14.71
C LYS A 127 -30.77 20.57 -14.16
N LYS A 128 -30.88 20.42 -12.83
CA LYS A 128 -31.16 19.15 -12.14
C LYS A 128 -30.28 17.99 -12.64
N SER A 129 -29.03 18.30 -12.97
CA SER A 129 -28.10 17.32 -13.51
C SER A 129 -27.65 16.34 -12.42
N LYS A 130 -27.51 15.06 -12.77
CA LYS A 130 -26.94 14.08 -11.83
C LYS A 130 -25.44 14.35 -11.67
N LYS A 131 -24.99 14.49 -10.44
CA LYS A 131 -23.58 14.70 -10.07
C LYS A 131 -23.15 13.66 -9.04
N TRP A 132 -21.84 13.49 -8.91
CA TRP A 132 -21.24 12.65 -7.88
C TRP A 132 -21.10 13.43 -6.58
N PHE A 133 -21.50 12.79 -5.49
CA PHE A 133 -21.42 13.31 -4.13
C PHE A 133 -20.74 12.28 -3.23
N SER A 134 -20.20 12.76 -2.12
CA SER A 134 -19.60 11.93 -1.09
C SER A 134 -20.55 11.73 0.10
N LYS A 135 -20.59 10.51 0.63
CA LYS A 135 -21.21 10.18 1.92
C LYS A 135 -20.25 10.43 3.11
N GLY A 136 -19.08 11.01 2.86
CA GLY A 136 -17.96 11.03 3.80
C GLY A 136 -17.20 9.69 3.81
N VAL A 137 -16.22 9.59 4.70
CA VAL A 137 -15.45 8.35 4.92
C VAL A 137 -16.37 7.28 5.46
N LYS A 138 -16.43 6.15 4.75
CA LYS A 138 -17.32 5.02 5.07
C LYS A 138 -16.59 3.70 5.17
N GLN A 139 -15.47 3.58 4.46
CA GLN A 139 -14.57 2.44 4.52
C GLN A 139 -13.28 2.88 5.21
N ARG A 140 -12.82 2.16 6.23
CA ARG A 140 -11.53 2.47 6.85
C ARG A 140 -10.40 2.16 5.88
N THR A 141 -9.48 3.11 5.72
CA THR A 141 -8.21 2.92 5.03
C THR A 141 -7.09 2.76 6.05
N HIS A 142 -6.01 2.08 5.65
CA HIS A 142 -4.82 1.86 6.45
C HIS A 142 -3.58 2.41 5.75
N LYS A 143 -2.56 2.74 6.53
CA LYS A 143 -1.32 3.27 5.98
C LYS A 143 -0.56 2.15 5.28
N VAL A 144 -0.11 2.40 4.05
CA VAL A 144 0.79 1.52 3.31
C VAL A 144 2.13 2.21 3.15
N SER A 145 3.22 1.51 3.48
CA SER A 145 4.58 1.95 3.25
C SER A 145 5.35 0.91 2.43
N VAL A 146 6.16 1.36 1.48
CA VAL A 146 7.00 0.49 0.65
C VAL A 146 8.45 0.77 1.01
N LYS A 147 9.16 -0.24 1.51
CA LYS A 147 10.56 -0.15 1.98
C LYS A 147 11.29 -1.44 1.65
N ASN A 148 12.54 -1.36 1.19
CA ASN A 148 13.36 -2.54 0.84
C ASN A 148 12.65 -3.60 -0.05
N GLY A 149 11.83 -3.17 -1.02
CA GLY A 149 11.07 -4.07 -1.89
C GLY A 149 9.85 -4.75 -1.26
N GLY A 150 9.60 -4.53 0.03
CA GLY A 150 8.42 -5.01 0.76
C GLY A 150 7.29 -3.98 0.82
N VAL A 151 6.06 -4.46 0.82
CA VAL A 151 4.84 -3.69 1.10
C VAL A 151 4.42 -3.95 2.53
N TYR A 152 4.38 -2.90 3.34
CA TYR A 152 4.02 -2.95 4.75
C TYR A 152 2.71 -2.20 5.00
N VAL A 153 1.91 -2.69 5.95
CA VAL A 153 0.67 -2.04 6.38
C VAL A 153 0.74 -1.73 7.86
N THR A 154 0.37 -0.51 8.23
CA THR A 154 0.11 -0.09 9.61
C THR A 154 -1.38 0.20 9.75
N LEU A 155 -2.05 -0.48 10.67
CA LEU A 155 -3.48 -0.26 10.89
C LEU A 155 -3.73 1.14 11.46
N SER A 156 -4.61 1.90 10.80
CA SER A 156 -5.15 3.16 11.32
C SER A 156 -5.86 2.99 12.65
N ASP A 157 -5.79 4.03 13.49
CA ASP A 157 -6.41 4.09 14.81
C ASP A 157 -7.92 3.81 14.76
N PRO A 158 -8.42 2.78 15.46
CA PRO A 158 -9.84 2.46 15.51
C PRO A 158 -10.68 3.42 16.37
N SER A 159 -10.06 4.36 17.11
CA SER A 159 -10.78 5.29 18.01
C SER A 159 -11.82 6.15 17.27
N ASN A 160 -11.54 6.52 16.03
CA ASN A 160 -12.49 7.18 15.14
C ASN A 160 -13.34 6.13 14.43
N MET A 161 -14.58 5.93 14.88
CA MET A 161 -15.49 4.94 14.29
C MET A 161 -15.73 5.19 12.80
N CYS A 162 -15.73 4.10 12.04
CA CYS A 162 -16.04 4.05 10.62
C CYS A 162 -17.10 2.97 10.38
N ASP A 163 -18.03 3.19 9.44
CA ASP A 163 -19.12 2.24 9.15
C ASP A 163 -18.60 0.81 8.87
N SER A 164 -17.43 0.66 8.25
CA SER A 164 -16.81 -0.65 7.98
C SER A 164 -16.33 -1.41 9.21
N ASP A 165 -16.14 -0.75 10.36
CA ASP A 165 -15.66 -1.40 11.59
C ASP A 165 -16.62 -2.47 12.10
N PHE A 166 -17.93 -2.29 11.87
CA PHE A 166 -18.94 -3.28 12.19
C PHE A 166 -18.63 -4.63 11.52
N TYR A 167 -18.10 -4.60 10.30
CA TYR A 167 -17.81 -5.80 9.52
C TYR A 167 -16.37 -6.31 9.63
N ALA A 168 -15.50 -5.56 10.33
CA ALA A 168 -14.07 -5.86 10.40
C ALA A 168 -13.69 -6.79 11.56
N ASN A 169 -14.54 -6.89 12.59
CA ASN A 169 -14.27 -7.67 13.80
C ASN A 169 -14.94 -9.06 13.79
N GLU A 170 -15.84 -9.32 12.86
CA GLU A 170 -16.46 -10.64 12.69
C GLU A 170 -15.81 -11.40 11.54
N LYS A 171 -15.53 -12.69 11.75
CA LYS A 171 -15.06 -13.57 10.68
C LYS A 171 -16.23 -13.90 9.75
N PHE A 172 -16.45 -13.06 8.75
CA PHE A 172 -17.38 -13.38 7.67
C PHE A 172 -16.72 -14.42 6.76
N ASN A 173 -17.33 -15.61 6.67
CA ASN A 173 -17.01 -16.54 5.59
C ASN A 173 -17.39 -15.88 4.25
N ASP A 174 -16.90 -16.42 3.13
CA ASP A 174 -17.29 -16.00 1.77
C ASP A 174 -18.72 -16.47 1.46
N GLN A 175 -19.65 -16.00 2.29
CA GLN A 175 -21.07 -16.22 2.19
C GLN A 175 -21.64 -15.40 1.05
N PRO A 176 -22.73 -15.88 0.42
CA PRO A 176 -23.49 -15.06 -0.50
C PRO A 176 -24.00 -13.80 0.21
N CYS A 177 -24.27 -12.74 -0.58
CA CYS A 177 -24.85 -11.52 -0.05
C CYS A 177 -26.09 -11.88 0.79
N PRO A 178 -26.18 -11.45 2.07
CA PRO A 178 -27.39 -11.65 2.84
C PRO A 178 -28.55 -10.91 2.18
N ASP A 179 -29.74 -11.50 2.19
CA ASP A 179 -30.95 -10.82 1.76
C ASP A 179 -31.15 -9.55 2.59
N PRO A 180 -31.66 -8.45 2.00
CA PRO A 180 -31.98 -7.27 2.78
C PRO A 180 -32.93 -7.66 3.91
N VAL A 181 -32.57 -7.29 5.15
CA VAL A 181 -33.49 -7.42 6.28
C VAL A 181 -34.66 -6.49 6.00
N ILE A 182 -35.78 -7.08 5.61
CA ILE A 182 -37.08 -6.42 5.36
C ILE A 182 -37.61 -5.72 6.60
#